data_AF-A0A2E3NIY2-F1
#
_entry.id   AF-A0A2E3NIY2-F1
#
_cell.length_a   1.000
_cell.length_b   1.000
_cell.length_c   1.000
_cell.angle_alpha   90.00
_cell.angle_beta   90.00
_cell.angle_gamma   90.00
#
_symmetry.space_group_name_H-M   'P 1'
#
loop_
_entity.id
_entity.type
_entity.pdbx_description
1 polymer ?
#
loop_
_entity_poly.entity_id
_entity_poly.type
_entity_poly.pdbx_seq_one_letter_code
_entity_poly.pdbx_strand_id
1 'polypeptide(L)'
;MARNQVQTFRENLMMSKAELARKAGLSTLTIDRVEAGRPCRLDTKRKILLALGLKVSDKDQVFGQVDLSDTLGSSDASAFSGFWQ
;
A
#
# COMPACT_ATOMS: atom_id res chain seq x y z
N MET A 1 -11.21 6.89 -10.45
CA MET A 1 -10.65 5.52 -10.38
C MET A 1 -9.14 5.65 -10.22
N ALA A 2 -8.67 5.79 -8.97
CA ALA A 2 -7.26 5.96 -8.66
C ALA A 2 -6.48 4.71 -9.10
N ARG A 3 -5.72 4.83 -10.18
CA ARG A 3 -5.07 3.72 -10.87
C ARG A 3 -3.78 3.35 -10.11
N ASN A 4 -3.90 2.58 -9.03
CA ASN A 4 -2.75 2.11 -8.26
C ASN A 4 -1.98 1.06 -9.07
N GLN A 5 -0.67 1.27 -9.26
CA GLN A 5 0.17 0.39 -10.07
C GLN A 5 0.74 -0.79 -9.27
N VAL A 6 0.49 -0.83 -7.95
CA VAL A 6 0.95 -1.88 -7.03
C VAL A 6 0.61 -3.29 -7.55
N GLN A 7 -0.61 -3.48 -8.06
CA GLN A 7 -1.04 -4.76 -8.62
C GLN A 7 -0.21 -5.16 -9.84
N THR A 8 0.05 -4.22 -10.75
CA THR A 8 0.88 -4.46 -11.95
C THR A 8 2.31 -4.81 -11.57
N PHE A 9 2.92 -4.09 -10.63
CA PHE A 9 4.25 -4.43 -10.12
C PHE A 9 4.28 -5.82 -9.47
N ARG A 10 3.24 -6.17 -8.73
CA ARG A 10 3.09 -7.49 -8.12
C ARG A 10 3.01 -8.59 -9.18
N GLU A 11 2.21 -8.40 -10.24
CA GLU A 11 2.05 -9.35 -11.34
C GLU A 11 3.33 -9.48 -12.18
N ASN A 12 4.04 -8.39 -12.44
CA ASN A 12 5.34 -8.40 -13.13
C ASN A 12 6.40 -9.21 -12.38
N LEU A 13 6.33 -9.23 -11.05
CA LEU A 13 7.21 -10.03 -10.19
C LEU A 13 6.69 -11.46 -9.96
N MET A 14 5.58 -11.85 -10.60
CA MET A 14 4.87 -13.12 -10.39
C MET A 14 4.59 -13.42 -8.91
N MET A 15 4.34 -12.37 -8.13
CA MET A 15 4.21 -12.47 -6.68
C MET A 15 2.75 -12.52 -6.25
N SER A 16 2.40 -13.42 -5.34
CA SER A 16 1.05 -13.43 -4.75
C SER A 16 0.89 -12.32 -3.71
N LYS A 17 -0.36 -11.93 -3.40
CA LYS A 17 -0.65 -10.93 -2.36
C LYS A 17 -0.08 -11.34 -0.99
N ALA A 18 -0.16 -12.63 -0.67
CA ALA A 18 0.39 -13.20 0.54
C ALA A 18 1.92 -13.09 0.61
N GLU A 19 2.61 -13.29 -0.51
CA GLU A 19 4.07 -13.14 -0.57
C GLU A 19 4.51 -11.69 -0.43
N LEU A 20 3.80 -10.76 -1.07
CA LEU A 20 4.06 -9.33 -0.88
C LEU A 20 3.90 -8.94 0.58
N ALA A 21 2.82 -9.39 1.22
CA ALA A 21 2.53 -9.15 2.63
C ALA A 21 3.63 -9.71 3.54
N ARG A 22 4.06 -10.96 3.30
CA ARG A 22 5.16 -11.60 4.05
C ARG A 22 6.48 -10.86 3.91
N LYS A 23 6.85 -10.46 2.69
CA LYS A 23 8.09 -9.69 2.43
C LYS A 23 8.05 -8.30 3.04
N ALA A 24 6.90 -7.63 3.02
CA ALA A 24 6.73 -6.30 3.59
C ALA A 24 6.55 -6.32 5.13
N GLY A 25 6.34 -7.49 5.74
CA GLY A 25 5.99 -7.60 7.16
C GLY A 25 4.63 -6.95 7.47
N LEU A 26 3.68 -7.09 6.54
CA LEU A 26 2.33 -6.54 6.65
C LEU A 26 1.29 -7.64 6.59
N SER A 27 0.08 -7.32 7.04
CA SER A 27 -1.09 -8.20 6.83
C SER A 27 -1.55 -8.13 5.37
N THR A 28 -2.03 -9.26 4.84
CA THR A 28 -2.66 -9.35 3.51
C THR A 28 -3.77 -8.32 3.33
N LEU A 29 -4.57 -8.10 4.38
CA LEU A 29 -5.64 -7.09 4.39
C LEU A 29 -5.11 -5.67 4.16
N THR A 30 -3.92 -5.37 4.67
CA THR A 30 -3.28 -4.06 4.46
C THR A 30 -2.87 -3.89 3.01
N ILE A 31 -2.34 -4.95 2.38
CA ILE A 31 -2.00 -4.96 0.95
C ILE A 31 -3.27 -4.80 0.11
N ASP A 32 -4.35 -5.51 0.42
CA ASP A 32 -5.63 -5.38 -0.30
C ASP A 32 -6.18 -3.95 -0.25
N ARG A 33 -6.11 -3.29 0.91
CA ARG A 33 -6.51 -1.88 1.06
C ARG A 33 -5.64 -0.94 0.22
N VAL A 34 -4.34 -1.23 0.14
CA VAL A 34 -3.38 -0.44 -0.64
C VAL A 34 -3.59 -0.64 -2.13
N GLU A 35 -3.83 -1.87 -2.59
CA GLU A 35 -4.20 -2.17 -3.99
C GLU A 35 -5.54 -1.50 -4.35
N ALA A 36 -6.48 -1.40 -3.41
CA ALA A 36 -7.73 -0.66 -3.57
C ALA A 36 -7.56 0.88 -3.55
N GLY A 37 -6.35 1.38 -3.33
CA GLY A 37 -6.03 2.81 -3.37
C GLY A 37 -6.38 3.60 -2.13
N ARG A 38 -6.54 2.94 -0.98
CA ARG A 38 -6.76 3.64 0.30
C ARG A 38 -5.48 4.33 0.78
N PRO A 39 -5.61 5.47 1.51
CA PRO A 39 -4.46 6.11 2.12
C PRO A 39 -3.78 5.18 3.11
N CYS A 40 -2.46 5.06 3.00
CA CYS A 40 -1.63 4.28 3.91
C CYS A 40 -0.47 5.13 4.44
N ARG A 41 0.04 4.75 5.62
CA ARG A 41 1.15 5.45 6.29
C ARG A 41 2.43 5.36 5.45
N LEU A 42 3.29 6.36 5.57
CA LEU A 42 4.61 6.38 4.90
C LEU A 42 5.48 5.17 5.27
N ASP A 43 5.38 4.68 6.50
CA ASP A 43 6.05 3.44 6.96
C ASP A 43 5.61 2.23 6.12
N THR A 44 4.30 2.07 5.93
CA THR A 44 3.71 0.99 5.13
C THR A 44 4.15 1.09 3.66
N LYS A 45 4.14 2.29 3.08
CA LYS A 45 4.63 2.53 1.72
C LYS A 45 6.10 2.12 1.58
N ARG A 46 6.95 2.51 2.53
CA ARG A 46 8.38 2.15 2.56
C ARG A 46 8.58 0.64 2.62
N LYS A 47 7.84 -0.07 3.47
CA LYS A 47 7.89 -1.54 3.57
C LYS A 47 7.50 -2.23 2.27
N ILE A 48 6.43 -1.77 1.62
CA ILE A 48 5.96 -2.31 0.33
C ILE A 48 6.99 -2.05 -0.78
N LEU A 49 7.57 -0.85 -0.84
CA LEU A 49 8.61 -0.51 -1.81
C LEU A 49 9.84 -1.41 -1.67
N LEU A 50 10.30 -1.62 -0.43
CA LEU A 50 11.39 -2.55 -0.15
C LEU A 50 11.06 -3.98 -0.55
N ALA A 51 9.83 -4.44 -0.30
CA ALA A 51 9.36 -5.77 -0.69
C ALA A 51 9.28 -5.96 -2.23
N LEU A 52 9.02 -4.88 -2.96
CA LEU A 52 9.03 -4.83 -4.42
C LEU A 52 10.44 -4.61 -5.01
N GLY A 53 11.46 -4.38 -4.18
CA GLY A 53 12.82 -4.09 -4.63
C GLY A 53 12.99 -2.69 -5.25
N LEU A 54 12.06 -1.78 -4.98
CA LEU A 54 12.05 -0.42 -5.51
C LEU A 54 12.64 0.58 -4.53
N LYS A 55 13.11 1.73 -5.04
CA LYS A 55 13.60 2.81 -4.18
C LYS A 55 12.45 3.63 -3.65
N VAL A 56 12.66 4.27 -2.50
CA VAL A 56 11.68 5.18 -1.88
C VAL A 56 11.32 6.35 -2.82
N SER A 57 12.21 6.69 -3.74
CA SER A 57 12.00 7.71 -4.78
C SER A 57 10.93 7.32 -5.80
N ASP A 58 10.72 6.03 -6.05
CA ASP A 58 9.77 5.53 -7.06
C ASP A 58 8.34 5.38 -6.50
N LYS A 59 8.14 5.78 -5.23
CA LYS A 59 6.84 5.70 -4.54
C LYS A 59 5.72 6.39 -5.31
N ASP A 60 6.03 7.50 -5.98
CA ASP A 60 5.04 8.33 -6.67
C ASP A 60 4.56 7.65 -7.96
N GLN A 61 5.39 6.78 -8.55
CA GLN A 61 4.98 5.94 -9.68
C GLN A 61 4.12 4.74 -9.22
N VAL A 62 4.47 4.13 -8.08
CA VAL A 62 3.80 2.92 -7.57
C VAL A 62 2.42 3.22 -6.98
N PHE A 63 2.33 4.25 -6.14
CA PHE A 63 1.10 4.60 -5.40
C PHE A 63 0.26 5.68 -6.09
N GLY A 64 0.73 6.25 -7.20
CA GLY A 64 0.12 7.40 -7.84
C GLY A 64 0.25 8.66 -6.99
N GLN A 65 0.22 9.84 -7.64
CA GLN A 65 0.06 11.09 -6.89
C GLN A 65 -1.29 11.02 -6.18
N VAL A 66 -1.25 11.18 -4.86
CA VAL A 66 -2.45 11.35 -4.05
C VAL A 66 -3.10 12.62 -4.56
N ASP A 67 -4.18 12.48 -5.32
CA ASP A 67 -4.98 13.61 -5.76
C ASP A 67 -5.42 14.37 -4.51
N LEU A 68 -5.05 15.65 -4.47
CA LEU A 68 -5.34 16.60 -3.39
C LEU A 68 -6.84 16.86 -3.18
N SER A 69 -7.74 16.02 -3.72
CA SER A 69 -9.19 16.16 -3.66
C SER A 69 -9.84 15.50 -2.44
N ASP A 70 -9.15 14.60 -1.72
CA ASP A 70 -9.76 13.82 -0.62
C ASP A 70 -9.73 14.49 0.77
N THR A 71 -9.19 15.71 0.88
CA THR A 71 -9.19 16.46 2.16
C THR A 71 -10.56 16.99 2.57
N LEU A 72 -11.60 16.83 1.75
CA LEU A 72 -12.98 17.22 2.09
C LEU A 72 -13.91 16.00 2.04
N GLY A 73 -13.66 15.01 2.90
CA GLY A 73 -14.45 13.77 2.87
C GLY A 73 -14.24 12.86 4.07
N SER A 74 -14.50 13.40 5.27
CA SER A 74 -15.06 12.71 6.43
C SER A 74 -14.65 11.25 6.70
N SER A 75 -13.92 11.07 7.80
CA SER A 75 -14.25 10.12 8.88
C SER A 75 -14.37 8.65 8.53
N ASP A 76 -13.29 7.89 8.73
CA ASP A 76 -13.36 6.56 9.35
C ASP A 76 -11.96 6.11 9.79
N ALA A 77 -11.49 6.75 10.87
CA ALA A 77 -10.38 6.24 11.67
C ALA A 77 -10.94 5.34 12.78
N SER A 78 -11.62 4.26 12.40
CA SER A 78 -12.10 3.23 13.32
C SER A 78 -11.54 1.87 12.91
N ALA A 79 -11.06 1.14 13.92
CA ALA A 79 -10.48 -0.21 13.88
C ALA A 79 -9.04 -0.33 13.35
N PHE A 80 -8.06 -0.22 14.25
CA PHE A 80 -7.20 -1.37 14.57
C PHE A 80 -6.54 -1.15 15.94
N SER A 81 -7.33 -1.41 16.99
CA SER A 81 -6.82 -1.72 18.32
C SER A 81 -6.17 -3.11 18.29
N GLY A 82 -4.90 -3.20 18.69
CA GLY A 82 -4.35 -4.40 19.34
C GLY A 82 -3.66 -5.44 18.46
N PHE A 83 -2.49 -5.13 17.89
CA PHE A 83 -1.54 -6.20 17.53
C PHE A 83 -0.09 -5.70 17.55
N TRP A 84 0.41 -5.39 18.74
CA TRP A 84 1.84 -5.36 19.09
C TRP A 84 1.96 -5.82 20.54
N GLN A 85 1.98 -7.14 20.73
CA GLN A 85 2.42 -7.82 21.94
C GLN A 85 3.47 -8.85 21.51
#